data_AF-A0A660QA58-F1
#
_entry.id   AF-A0A660QA58-F1
#
_cell.length_a   1.000
_cell.length_b   1.000
_cell.length_c   1.000
_cell.angle_alpha   90.00
_cell.angle_beta   90.00
_cell.angle_gamma   90.00
#
_symmetry.space_group_name_H-M   'P 1'
#
loop_
_entity.id
_entity.type
_entity.pdbx_description
1 polymer ?
#
loop_
_entity_poly.entity_id
_entity_poly.type
_entity_poly.pdbx_seq_one_letter_code
_entity_poly.pdbx_strand_id
1 'polypeptide(L)'
;GMVDEVKAGQHAAIGRNGTGSSYWFSGEIDDVAIWRRALLHSEVLHLFTSGTNGIPLQKNVMEIRTTGMEFTPNPTNLQFDVQVAHALLTADDLILQSSTNVAGPYINEDTSPAQDMGNNQYLFSWPVDNSTSKFFRVMNP
;
A
#
# COMPACT_ATOMS: atom_id res chain seq x y z
N GLY A 1 25.07 10.54 -12.77
CA GLY A 1 23.70 10.30 -13.27
C GLY A 1 23.52 11.11 -14.53
N MET A 2 22.72 10.64 -15.49
CA MET A 2 22.44 11.36 -16.74
C MET A 2 21.59 12.60 -16.47
N VAL A 3 22.22 13.64 -15.97
CA VAL A 3 21.69 15.01 -16.04
C VAL A 3 21.90 15.50 -17.48
N ASP A 4 20.94 16.24 -18.02
CA ASP A 4 20.94 16.91 -19.34
C ASP A 4 20.50 16.11 -20.59
N GLU A 5 20.24 14.81 -20.49
CA GLU A 5 19.71 14.00 -21.63
C GLU A 5 18.17 13.98 -21.71
N VAL A 6 17.47 14.30 -20.63
CA VAL A 6 16.00 14.29 -20.58
C VAL A 6 15.47 15.68 -20.92
N LYS A 7 14.79 15.80 -22.06
CA LYS A 7 14.19 17.07 -22.52
C LYS A 7 12.76 17.21 -22.00
N ALA A 8 12.36 18.44 -21.67
CA ALA A 8 10.97 18.74 -21.36
C ALA A 8 10.05 18.32 -22.53
N GLY A 9 8.91 17.70 -22.21
CA GLY A 9 7.97 17.18 -23.21
C GLY A 9 8.38 15.84 -23.85
N GLN A 10 9.41 15.15 -23.33
CA GLN A 10 9.75 13.80 -23.77
C GLN A 10 8.76 12.78 -23.20
N HIS A 11 8.20 11.94 -24.06
CA HIS A 11 7.29 10.87 -23.68
C HIS A 11 8.10 9.60 -23.42
N ALA A 12 7.99 9.05 -22.20
CA ALA A 12 8.44 7.70 -21.92
C ALA A 12 7.44 6.70 -22.52
N ALA A 13 7.96 5.58 -23.05
CA ALA A 13 7.16 4.46 -23.49
C ALA A 13 7.68 3.17 -22.86
N ILE A 14 6.76 2.28 -22.51
CA ILE A 14 7.06 0.93 -22.02
C ILE A 14 6.72 -0.04 -23.16
N GLY A 15 7.59 -1.04 -23.38
CA GLY A 15 7.38 -2.08 -24.39
C GLY A 15 7.71 -1.68 -25.84
N ARG A 16 8.34 -0.52 -26.07
CA ARG A 16 8.85 -0.07 -27.39
C ARG A 16 9.94 0.99 -27.26
N ASN A 17 10.59 1.33 -28.36
CA ASN A 17 11.55 2.44 -28.40
C ASN A 17 10.85 3.81 -28.56
N GLY A 18 10.71 4.54 -27.45
CA GLY A 18 10.27 5.95 -27.43
C GLY A 18 8.91 6.17 -28.08
N THR A 19 8.79 7.21 -28.91
CA THR A 19 7.56 7.53 -29.65
C THR A 19 7.44 6.76 -30.98
N GLY A 20 8.48 6.02 -31.39
CA GLY A 20 8.50 5.28 -32.64
C GLY A 20 7.58 4.07 -32.66
N SER A 21 7.22 3.61 -33.86
CA SER A 21 6.37 2.44 -34.11
C SER A 21 7.18 1.16 -34.39
N SER A 22 8.39 1.06 -33.84
CA SER A 22 9.33 -0.04 -34.08
C SER A 22 9.96 -0.54 -32.78
N TYR A 23 10.60 -1.72 -32.81
CA TYR A 23 11.26 -2.37 -31.67
C TYR A 23 10.31 -2.68 -30.51
N TRP A 24 9.18 -3.29 -30.83
CA TRP A 24 8.21 -3.75 -29.83
C TRP A 24 8.80 -4.88 -29.00
N PHE A 25 8.60 -4.83 -27.69
CA PHE A 25 8.83 -5.96 -26.81
C PHE A 25 7.71 -6.98 -27.03
N SER A 26 8.08 -8.23 -27.28
CA SER A 26 7.12 -9.33 -27.41
C SER A 26 7.25 -10.23 -26.17
N GLY A 27 6.45 -9.91 -25.16
CA GLY A 27 6.41 -10.60 -23.88
C GLY A 27 5.51 -9.90 -22.88
N GLU A 28 5.47 -10.41 -21.65
CA GLU A 28 4.73 -9.83 -20.54
C GLU A 28 5.66 -8.96 -19.69
N ILE A 29 5.13 -7.85 -19.18
CA ILE A 29 5.83 -6.92 -18.28
C ILE A 29 4.99 -6.82 -17.02
N ASP A 30 5.63 -7.01 -15.87
CA ASP A 30 5.03 -6.91 -14.55
C ASP A 30 5.99 -6.17 -13.59
N ASP A 31 5.51 -5.81 -12.39
CA ASP A 31 6.29 -5.26 -11.29
C ASP A 31 7.10 -4.00 -11.68
N VAL A 32 6.44 -3.06 -12.37
CA VAL A 32 7.07 -1.80 -12.80
C VAL A 32 6.88 -0.70 -11.75
N ALA A 33 7.99 -0.10 -11.30
CA ALA A 33 7.97 1.12 -10.50
C ALA A 33 8.97 2.17 -11.01
N ILE A 34 8.71 3.42 -10.61
CA ILE A 34 9.56 4.58 -10.89
C ILE A 34 9.92 5.22 -9.54
N TRP A 35 11.21 5.43 -9.31
CA TRP A 35 11.70 6.07 -8.10
C TRP A 35 12.19 7.48 -8.38
N ARG A 36 11.79 8.43 -7.51
CA ARG A 36 12.23 9.85 -7.56
C ARG A 36 13.71 10.06 -7.17
N ARG A 37 14.41 8.99 -6.79
CA ARG A 37 15.81 9.00 -6.36
C ARG A 37 16.49 7.71 -6.78
N ALA A 38 17.82 7.72 -6.80
CA ALA A 38 18.58 6.49 -6.86
C ALA A 38 18.30 5.61 -5.63
N LEU A 39 18.11 4.32 -5.86
CA LEU A 39 18.02 3.32 -4.81
C LEU A 39 19.42 3.00 -4.26
N LEU A 40 19.49 2.69 -2.97
CA LEU A 40 20.67 2.15 -2.34
C LEU A 40 20.85 0.68 -2.73
N HIS A 41 22.09 0.17 -2.64
CA HIS A 41 22.39 -1.24 -2.94
C HIS A 41 21.51 -2.22 -2.13
N SER A 42 21.29 -1.95 -0.85
CA SER A 42 20.45 -2.78 0.02
C SER A 42 18.98 -2.79 -0.41
N GLU A 43 18.47 -1.67 -0.94
CA GLU A 43 17.09 -1.58 -1.41
C GLU A 43 16.91 -2.39 -2.70
N VAL A 44 17.87 -2.29 -3.63
CA VAL A 44 17.87 -3.11 -4.85
C VAL A 44 17.92 -4.60 -4.51
N LEU A 45 18.81 -4.99 -3.57
CA LEU A 45 18.92 -6.38 -3.14
C LEU A 45 17.61 -6.87 -2.51
N HIS A 46 16.99 -6.06 -1.64
CA HIS A 46 15.71 -6.41 -1.03
C HIS A 46 14.61 -6.62 -2.08
N LEU A 47 14.42 -5.68 -3.01
CA LEU A 47 13.43 -5.78 -4.07
C LEU A 47 13.65 -7.03 -4.94
N PHE A 48 14.90 -7.31 -5.31
CA PHE A 48 15.25 -8.51 -6.08
C PHE A 48 14.91 -9.80 -5.32
N THR A 49 15.35 -9.93 -4.07
CA THR A 49 15.09 -11.13 -3.26
C THR A 49 13.60 -11.34 -3.04
N SER A 50 12.85 -10.29 -2.74
CA SER A 50 11.38 -10.36 -2.61
C SER A 50 10.72 -10.85 -3.90
N GLY A 51 11.09 -10.27 -5.05
CA GLY A 51 10.57 -10.70 -6.36
C GLY A 51 10.89 -12.17 -6.66
N THR A 52 12.11 -12.64 -6.36
CA THR A 52 12.47 -14.06 -6.55
C THR A 52 11.69 -15.03 -5.64
N ASN A 53 11.14 -14.53 -4.54
CA ASN A 53 10.27 -15.29 -3.64
C ASN A 53 8.77 -15.16 -4.02
N GLY A 54 8.46 -14.55 -5.17
CA GLY A 54 7.08 -14.36 -5.63
C GLY A 54 6.30 -13.29 -4.87
N ILE A 55 7.00 -12.40 -4.15
CA ILE A 55 6.38 -11.27 -3.48
C ILE A 55 6.30 -10.12 -4.49
N PRO A 56 5.08 -9.70 -4.91
CA PRO A 56 4.94 -8.68 -5.93
C PRO A 56 5.45 -7.32 -5.45
N LEU A 57 5.87 -6.47 -6.37
CA LEU A 57 6.51 -5.20 -6.07
C LEU A 57 5.64 -4.31 -5.20
N GLN A 58 4.32 -4.26 -5.44
CA GLN A 58 3.42 -3.45 -4.62
C GLN A 58 3.53 -3.77 -3.13
N LYS A 59 3.72 -5.04 -2.73
CA LYS A 59 3.84 -5.42 -1.31
C LYS A 59 5.15 -4.92 -0.68
N ASN A 60 6.18 -4.66 -1.49
CA ASN A 60 7.48 -4.17 -1.01
C ASN A 60 7.55 -2.64 -0.87
N VAL A 61 6.77 -1.90 -1.68
CA VAL A 61 6.79 -0.43 -1.70
C VAL A 61 5.56 0.22 -1.07
N MET A 62 4.48 -0.54 -0.94
CA MET A 62 3.26 -0.09 -0.28
C MET A 62 3.56 0.30 1.15
N GLU A 63 3.02 1.44 1.53
CA GLU A 63 3.12 1.94 2.88
C GLU A 63 1.72 2.23 3.41
N ILE A 64 1.41 1.63 4.56
CA ILE A 64 0.17 1.86 5.30
C ILE A 64 0.56 2.55 6.60
N ARG A 65 0.04 3.76 6.82
CA ARG A 65 0.32 4.55 8.04
C ARG A 65 -0.99 4.94 8.70
N THR A 66 -1.06 4.77 10.01
CA THR A 66 -2.10 5.43 10.81
C THR A 66 -1.83 6.93 10.85
N THR A 67 -2.81 7.74 10.44
CA THR A 67 -2.73 9.20 10.40
C THR A 67 -3.58 9.88 11.47
N GLY A 68 -4.55 9.16 12.02
CA GLY A 68 -5.48 9.68 13.03
C GLY A 68 -6.10 8.55 13.84
N MET A 69 -6.42 8.85 15.09
CA MET A 69 -7.20 7.98 15.97
C MET A 69 -8.10 8.85 16.84
N GLU A 70 -9.40 8.59 16.83
CA GLU A 70 -10.38 9.36 17.60
C GLU A 70 -11.47 8.46 18.19
N PHE A 71 -11.94 8.79 19.39
CA PHE A 71 -13.15 8.19 19.96
C PHE A 71 -14.36 9.05 19.60
N THR A 72 -15.31 8.49 18.86
CA THR A 72 -16.60 9.14 18.64
C THR A 72 -17.51 8.78 19.80
N PRO A 73 -18.15 9.72 20.51
CA PRO A 73 -18.97 9.39 21.68
C PRO A 73 -20.38 8.88 21.33
N ASN A 74 -20.86 9.08 20.10
CA ASN A 74 -22.23 8.73 19.70
C ASN A 74 -22.33 8.39 18.19
N PRO A 75 -22.41 7.10 17.80
CA PRO A 75 -22.19 5.91 18.62
C PRO A 75 -20.75 5.83 19.17
N THR A 76 -20.55 5.08 20.26
CA THR A 76 -19.23 4.92 20.88
C THR A 76 -18.33 4.01 20.05
N ASN A 77 -17.54 4.62 19.17
CA ASN A 77 -16.61 3.90 18.29
C ASN A 77 -15.19 4.45 18.47
N LEU A 78 -14.20 3.58 18.22
CA LEU A 78 -12.83 3.98 17.98
C LEU A 78 -12.64 4.04 16.46
N GLN A 79 -12.28 5.22 15.98
CA GLN A 79 -11.98 5.47 14.58
C GLN A 79 -10.48 5.50 14.34
N PHE A 80 -10.06 4.91 13.22
CA PHE A 80 -8.68 4.90 12.76
C PHE A 80 -8.62 5.44 11.33
N ASP A 81 -7.88 6.52 11.14
CA ASP A 81 -7.53 7.01 9.82
C ASP A 81 -6.24 6.36 9.36
N VAL A 82 -6.26 5.87 8.13
CA VAL A 82 -5.14 5.16 7.51
C VAL A 82 -4.87 5.76 6.15
N GLN A 83 -3.63 6.17 5.93
CA GLN A 83 -3.15 6.59 4.61
C GLN A 83 -2.40 5.42 3.96
N VAL A 84 -2.78 5.11 2.73
CA VAL A 84 -2.04 4.21 1.85
C VAL A 84 -1.20 5.04 0.88
N ALA A 85 0.07 4.71 0.76
CA ALA A 85 0.99 5.30 -0.20
C ALA A 85 1.60 4.22 -1.11
N HIS A 86 1.90 4.61 -2.34
CA HIS A 86 2.55 3.78 -3.37
C HIS A 86 1.80 2.47 -3.74
N ALA A 87 0.48 2.45 -3.52
CA ALA A 87 -0.38 1.37 -3.95
C ALA A 87 -1.73 1.92 -4.45
N LEU A 88 -2.37 1.16 -5.35
CA LEU A 88 -3.74 1.38 -5.76
C LEU A 88 -4.59 0.32 -5.06
N LEU A 89 -5.11 0.68 -3.89
CA LEU A 89 -6.00 -0.18 -3.12
C LEU A 89 -7.42 0.35 -3.18
N THR A 90 -8.37 -0.52 -2.93
CA THR A 90 -9.76 -0.19 -2.63
C THR A 90 -10.05 -0.48 -1.17
N ALA A 91 -11.21 -0.05 -0.68
CA ALA A 91 -11.65 -0.37 0.68
C ALA A 91 -11.72 -1.89 0.92
N ASP A 92 -12.07 -2.68 -0.11
CA ASP A 92 -12.19 -4.14 -0.01
C ASP A 92 -10.83 -4.85 0.14
N ASP A 93 -9.74 -4.17 -0.21
CA ASP A 93 -8.38 -4.69 -0.07
C ASP A 93 -7.81 -4.48 1.34
N LEU A 94 -8.56 -3.85 2.26
CA LEU A 94 -8.09 -3.50 3.59
C LEU A 94 -9.01 -4.07 4.68
N ILE A 95 -8.43 -4.88 5.55
CA ILE A 95 -9.14 -5.56 6.63
C ILE A 95 -8.59 -5.09 7.97
N LEU A 96 -9.48 -4.61 8.84
CA LEU A 96 -9.14 -4.42 10.25
C LEU A 96 -9.14 -5.77 10.95
N GLN A 97 -8.06 -6.06 11.68
CA GLN A 97 -7.96 -7.22 12.53
C GLN A 97 -7.67 -6.81 13.97
N SER A 98 -8.17 -7.59 14.93
CA SER A 98 -7.90 -7.39 16.35
C SER A 98 -7.40 -8.66 17.04
N SER A 99 -6.75 -8.48 18.20
CA SER A 99 -6.36 -9.56 19.09
C SER A 99 -6.30 -9.08 20.54
N THR A 100 -6.49 -9.99 21.50
CA THR A 100 -6.23 -9.73 22.93
C THR A 100 -4.75 -9.89 23.31
N ASN A 101 -3.91 -10.35 22.37
CA ASN A 101 -2.47 -10.49 22.56
C ASN A 101 -1.73 -9.88 21.36
N VAL A 102 -0.68 -9.09 21.62
CA VAL A 102 0.13 -8.46 20.56
C VAL A 102 0.78 -9.49 19.61
N ALA A 103 1.01 -10.71 20.08
CA ALA A 103 1.53 -11.81 19.26
C ALA A 103 0.44 -12.51 18.41
N GLY A 104 -0.83 -12.15 18.60
CA GLY A 104 -1.99 -12.82 18.01
C GLY A 104 -2.51 -13.99 18.88
N PRO A 105 -3.44 -14.80 18.34
CA PRO A 105 -3.94 -14.77 16.97
C PRO A 105 -4.80 -13.54 16.69
N TYR A 106 -4.70 -13.02 15.46
CA TYR A 106 -5.52 -11.90 14.99
C TYR A 106 -6.75 -12.41 14.23
N ILE A 107 -7.92 -11.82 14.50
CA ILE A 107 -9.20 -12.14 13.85
C ILE A 107 -9.71 -10.92 13.08
N ASN A 108 -10.47 -11.16 12.00
CA ASN A 108 -11.07 -10.07 11.23
C ASN A 108 -12.21 -9.41 12.00
N GLU A 109 -12.28 -8.08 11.92
CA GLU A 109 -13.40 -7.28 12.40
C GLU A 109 -14.37 -6.99 11.25
N ASP A 110 -15.07 -8.03 10.78
CA ASP A 110 -15.91 -7.96 9.56
C ASP A 110 -17.05 -6.92 9.64
N THR A 111 -17.43 -6.49 10.86
CA THR A 111 -18.42 -5.42 11.09
C THR A 111 -17.82 -4.01 10.98
N SER A 112 -16.52 -3.90 10.76
CA SER A 112 -15.76 -2.66 10.68
C SER A 112 -14.96 -2.60 9.37
N PRO A 113 -15.63 -2.64 8.20
CA PRO A 113 -14.96 -2.53 6.90
C PRO A 113 -14.30 -1.15 6.75
N ALA A 114 -13.28 -1.07 5.89
CA ALA A 114 -12.70 0.20 5.50
C ALA A 114 -13.73 1.06 4.77
N GLN A 115 -13.71 2.37 5.01
CA GLN A 115 -14.46 3.35 4.23
C GLN A 115 -13.47 4.19 3.43
N ASP A 116 -13.67 4.29 2.12
CA ASP A 116 -12.84 5.15 1.26
C ASP A 116 -13.21 6.62 1.50
N MET A 117 -12.23 7.41 1.95
CA MET A 117 -12.35 8.85 2.20
C MET A 117 -11.79 9.69 1.04
N GLY A 118 -11.35 9.04 -0.04
CA GLY A 118 -10.63 9.65 -1.15
C GLY A 118 -9.15 9.87 -0.84
N ASN A 119 -8.37 10.19 -1.87
CA ASN A 119 -6.92 10.46 -1.76
C ASN A 119 -6.11 9.34 -1.08
N ASN A 120 -6.52 8.08 -1.26
CA ASN A 120 -5.93 6.90 -0.62
C ASN A 120 -5.97 6.94 0.92
N GLN A 121 -6.93 7.67 1.49
CA GLN A 121 -7.22 7.66 2.92
C GLN A 121 -8.44 6.75 3.18
N TYR A 122 -8.33 5.94 4.21
CA TYR A 122 -9.38 5.01 4.63
C TYR A 122 -9.68 5.17 6.11
N LEU A 123 -10.96 5.11 6.44
CA LEU A 123 -11.46 5.18 7.80
C LEU A 123 -11.97 3.80 8.23
N PHE A 124 -11.47 3.32 9.37
CA PHE A 124 -12.05 2.18 10.07
C PHE A 124 -12.81 2.68 11.29
N SER A 125 -13.99 2.11 11.54
CA SER A 125 -14.81 2.44 12.71
C SER A 125 -15.13 1.16 13.49
N TRP A 126 -14.47 0.99 14.63
CA TRP A 126 -14.66 -0.17 15.50
C TRP A 126 -15.61 0.17 16.66
N PRO A 127 -16.71 -0.57 16.85
CA PRO A 127 -17.61 -0.37 17.98
C PRO A 127 -16.90 -0.74 19.28
N VAL A 128 -16.81 0.19 20.22
CA VAL A 128 -16.08 -0.05 21.47
C VAL A 128 -16.87 -1.02 22.33
N ASP A 129 -16.34 -2.23 22.51
CA ASP A 129 -16.77 -3.12 23.57
C ASP A 129 -16.00 -2.76 24.86
N ASN A 130 -16.71 -2.49 25.96
CA ASN A 130 -16.09 -2.13 27.24
C ASN A 130 -15.50 -3.36 27.97
N SER A 131 -15.18 -4.43 27.25
CA SER A 131 -14.97 -5.76 27.86
C SER A 131 -13.49 -6.12 28.01
N THR A 132 -12.60 -5.69 27.10
CA THR A 132 -11.13 -5.91 27.19
C THR A 132 -10.32 -4.97 26.28
N SER A 133 -9.08 -4.66 26.66
CA SER A 133 -8.13 -3.99 25.75
C SER A 133 -7.77 -4.91 24.58
N LYS A 134 -7.71 -4.35 23.37
CA LYS A 134 -7.33 -5.07 22.14
C LYS A 134 -6.16 -4.40 21.43
N PHE A 135 -5.41 -5.20 20.70
CA PHE A 135 -4.41 -4.78 19.73
C PHE A 135 -5.02 -4.84 18.35
N PHE A 136 -4.82 -3.80 17.54
CA PHE A 136 -5.35 -3.72 16.17
C PHE A 136 -4.22 -3.72 15.16
N ARG A 137 -4.52 -4.24 13.96
CA ARG A 137 -3.68 -4.07 12.77
C ARG A 137 -4.54 -3.96 11.53
N VAL A 138 -4.03 -3.26 10.53
CA VAL A 138 -4.60 -3.23 9.18
C VAL A 138 -3.85 -4.24 8.34
N MET A 139 -4.60 -5.10 7.65
CA MET A 139 -4.08 -6.16 6.82
C MET A 139 -4.54 -5.94 5.38
N ASN A 140 -3.62 -6.10 4.44
CA ASN A 140 -3.92 -6.18 3.01
C ASN A 140 -3.63 -7.62 2.58
N PRO A 141 -4.67 -8.45 2.32
CA PRO A 141 -4.51 -9.88 2.04
C PRO A 141 -3.61 -10.17 0.84
#